data_AF-A0A351IYB9-F1
#
_entry.id   AF-A0A351IYB9-F1
#
_cell.length_a   1.000
_cell.length_b   1.000
_cell.length_c   1.000
_cell.angle_alpha   90.00
_cell.angle_beta   90.00
_cell.angle_gamma   90.00
#
_symmetry.space_group_name_H-M   'P 1'
#
loop_
_entity.id
_entity.type
_entity.pdbx_description
1 polymer ?
#
loop_
_entity_poly.entity_id
_entity_poly.type
_entity_poly.pdbx_seq_one_letter_code
_entity_poly.pdbx_strand_id
1 'polypeptide(L)'
;SCLCVYRELYKPNLLLSEAGEQIASLCQGEDIRYIASSPDLAGRRQDSGRSGFDLLRGAGVRGLRAADNRRIDGWRRVREFLKSEKDKEKYIKIFSNVTHLARTLPALSFDQKAVEDVSLTPHELTHAPDAFRYGIMSLSFLPSGHSVEGERKHRRHNEYVNFFEK
;
A
#
# COMPACT_ATOMS: atom_id res chain seq x y z
N SER A 1 -15.58 8.83 3.41
CA SER A 1 -14.78 8.82 2.18
C SER A 1 -14.57 7.39 1.75
N CYS A 2 -14.60 7.09 0.45
CA CYS A 2 -14.35 5.76 -0.11
C CYS A 2 -12.91 5.72 -0.65
N LEU A 3 -12.14 4.69 -0.33
CA LEU A 3 -10.82 4.41 -0.89
C LEU A 3 -10.98 3.67 -2.22
N CYS A 4 -10.37 4.19 -3.28
CA CYS A 4 -10.38 3.55 -4.59
C CYS A 4 -8.98 3.03 -4.95
N VAL A 5 -8.87 1.72 -5.17
CA VAL A 5 -7.68 1.09 -5.74
C VAL A 5 -7.92 0.93 -7.24
N TYR A 6 -7.27 1.77 -8.04
CA TYR A 6 -7.57 1.94 -9.47
C TYR A 6 -6.45 1.43 -10.40
N ARG A 7 -5.27 1.15 -9.84
CA ARG A 7 -4.09 0.71 -10.58
C ARG A 7 -3.19 -0.11 -9.67
N GLU A 8 -2.51 -1.08 -10.28
CA GLU A 8 -1.42 -1.83 -9.67
C GLU A 8 -0.26 -1.94 -10.67
N LEU A 9 0.96 -2.00 -10.13
CA LEU A 9 2.15 -2.40 -10.86
C LEU A 9 2.66 -3.69 -10.20
N TYR A 10 2.46 -4.83 -10.86
CA TYR A 10 2.86 -6.14 -10.35
C TYR A 10 3.75 -6.83 -11.39
N LYS A 11 5.07 -6.77 -11.21
CA LYS A 11 6.05 -7.35 -12.12
C LYS A 11 7.22 -7.96 -11.34
N PRO A 12 7.47 -9.28 -11.45
CA PRO A 12 8.60 -9.89 -10.79
C PRO A 12 9.92 -9.46 -11.46
N ASN A 13 11.03 -9.62 -10.73
CA ASN A 13 12.40 -9.53 -11.26
C ASN A 13 12.82 -8.15 -11.80
N LEU A 14 12.18 -7.06 -11.39
CA LEU A 14 12.64 -5.72 -11.74
C LEU A 14 13.82 -5.28 -10.87
N LEU A 15 14.80 -4.63 -11.50
CA LEU A 15 15.76 -3.79 -10.79
C LEU A 15 15.02 -2.60 -10.16
N LEU A 16 15.54 -2.06 -9.07
CA LEU A 16 14.87 -0.92 -8.40
C LEU A 16 14.83 0.33 -9.28
N SER A 17 15.81 0.55 -10.16
CA SER A 17 15.79 1.64 -11.13
C SER A 17 14.64 1.48 -12.14
N GLU A 18 14.48 0.29 -12.72
CA GLU A 18 13.42 -0.04 -13.68
C GLU A 18 12.03 0.04 -13.04
N ALA A 19 11.89 -0.43 -11.80
CA ALA A 19 10.67 -0.26 -11.02
C ALA A 19 10.38 1.23 -10.80
N GLY A 20 11.39 2.02 -10.46
CA GLY A 20 11.27 3.47 -10.27
C GLY A 20 10.82 4.20 -11.54
N GLU A 21 11.40 3.87 -12.69
CA GLU A 21 11.02 4.46 -13.99
C GLU A 21 9.56 4.16 -14.33
N GLN A 22 9.13 2.91 -14.12
CA GLN A 22 7.73 2.53 -14.34
C GLN A 22 6.78 3.22 -13.38
N ILE A 23 7.12 3.33 -12.09
CA ILE A 23 6.31 4.07 -11.12
C ILE A 23 6.20 5.55 -11.53
N ALA A 24 7.33 6.18 -11.89
CA ALA A 24 7.35 7.58 -12.30
C ALA A 24 6.50 7.82 -13.56
N SER A 25 6.60 6.93 -14.54
CA SER A 25 5.78 6.94 -15.76
C SER A 25 4.28 6.80 -15.44
N LEU A 26 3.90 5.87 -14.56
CA LEU A 26 2.51 5.69 -14.15
C LEU A 26 1.97 6.89 -13.37
N CYS A 27 2.80 7.57 -12.58
CA CYS A 27 2.39 8.76 -11.83
C CYS A 27 2.30 10.03 -12.70
N GLN A 28 2.69 9.97 -13.98
CA GLN A 28 2.75 11.14 -14.84
C GLN A 28 1.34 11.72 -15.08
N GLY A 29 1.20 13.02 -14.86
CA GLY A 29 -0.08 13.73 -15.03
C GLY A 29 -1.07 13.57 -13.87
N GLU A 30 -0.68 12.87 -12.80
CA GLU A 30 -1.49 12.70 -11.59
C GLU A 30 -0.91 13.51 -10.42
N ASP A 31 -1.78 14.08 -9.58
CA ASP A 31 -1.37 14.73 -8.33
C ASP A 31 -1.19 13.69 -7.22
N ILE A 32 -0.01 13.08 -7.18
CA ILE A 32 0.34 12.06 -6.19
C ILE A 32 0.82 12.73 -4.91
N ARG A 33 -0.01 12.65 -3.86
CA ARG A 33 0.29 13.25 -2.54
C ARG A 33 1.53 12.61 -1.89
N TYR A 34 1.65 11.29 -1.95
CA TYR A 34 2.80 10.54 -1.49
C TYR A 34 2.74 9.07 -1.97
N ILE A 35 3.86 8.38 -1.83
CA ILE A 35 4.01 6.94 -2.11
C ILE A 35 4.54 6.29 -0.84
N ALA A 36 3.79 5.34 -0.29
CA ALA A 36 4.21 4.53 0.85
C ALA A 36 4.86 3.25 0.31
N SER A 37 6.10 2.97 0.73
CA SER A 37 6.83 1.78 0.29
C SER A 37 7.51 1.09 1.47
N SER A 38 7.89 -0.18 1.29
CA SER A 38 8.50 -0.99 2.35
C SER A 38 9.67 -0.23 3.02
N PRO A 39 9.69 -0.14 4.36
CA PRO A 39 10.79 0.51 5.08
C PRO A 39 12.14 -0.20 4.87
N ASP A 40 12.14 -1.45 4.41
CA ASP A 40 13.35 -2.22 4.13
C ASP A 40 14.20 -1.57 3.02
N LEU A 41 13.58 -0.75 2.17
CA LEU A 41 14.28 0.04 1.14
C LEU A 41 15.16 1.15 1.73
N ALA A 42 15.08 1.45 3.02
CA ALA A 42 15.92 2.46 3.68
C ALA A 42 17.35 1.97 3.96
N GLY A 43 17.58 0.65 3.98
CA GLY A 43 18.90 0.06 4.16
C GLY A 43 19.86 0.47 3.03
N ARG A 44 21.06 0.91 3.38
CA ARG A 44 22.13 1.20 2.41
C ARG A 44 22.76 -0.09 1.92
N ARG A 45 23.01 -0.17 0.61
CA ARG A 45 23.70 -1.30 0.00
C ARG A 45 25.21 -1.13 0.12
N GLN A 46 25.93 -2.23 0.36
CA GLN A 46 27.38 -2.23 0.59
C GLN A 46 28.18 -1.83 -0.67
N ASP A 47 27.67 -2.15 -1.85
CA ASP A 47 28.33 -1.94 -3.15
C ASP A 47 28.31 -0.47 -3.62
N SER A 48 27.20 0.21 -3.39
CA SER A 48 26.89 1.53 -3.97
C SER A 48 26.71 2.61 -2.91
N GLY A 49 26.55 2.24 -1.64
CA GLY A 49 26.23 3.15 -0.54
C GLY A 49 24.82 3.76 -0.62
N ARG A 50 24.06 3.48 -1.68
CA ARG A 50 22.71 4.01 -1.92
C ARG A 50 21.66 3.12 -1.28
N SER A 51 20.61 3.73 -0.75
CA SER A 51 19.40 3.01 -0.33
C SER A 51 18.50 2.68 -1.51
N GLY A 52 17.55 1.77 -1.33
CA GLY A 52 16.49 1.54 -2.30
C GLY A 52 15.66 2.80 -2.58
N PHE A 53 15.42 3.62 -1.55
CA PHE A 53 14.79 4.93 -1.72
C PHE A 53 15.60 5.86 -2.61
N ASP A 54 16.93 5.87 -2.49
CA ASP A 54 17.79 6.72 -3.34
C ASP A 54 17.77 6.27 -4.81
N LEU A 55 17.64 4.96 -5.06
CA LEU A 55 17.51 4.42 -6.40
C LEU A 55 16.17 4.82 -7.03
N LEU A 56 15.05 4.66 -6.29
CA LEU A 56 13.73 5.05 -6.78
C LEU A 56 13.61 6.57 -7.00
N ARG A 57 14.14 7.39 -6.09
CA ARG A 57 14.17 8.86 -6.27
C ARG A 57 15.02 9.26 -7.47
N GLY A 58 16.16 8.60 -7.67
CA GLY A 58 17.01 8.81 -8.84
C GLY A 58 16.31 8.49 -10.16
N ALA A 59 15.38 7.53 -10.16
CA ALA A 59 14.54 7.18 -11.30
C ALA A 59 13.31 8.10 -11.49
N GLY A 60 13.19 9.17 -10.71
CA GLY A 60 12.13 10.16 -10.85
C GLY A 60 10.92 9.97 -9.95
N VAL A 61 10.92 8.97 -9.06
CA VAL A 61 9.82 8.76 -8.11
C VAL A 61 9.84 9.84 -7.03
N ARG A 62 8.74 10.58 -6.89
CA ARG A 62 8.56 11.67 -5.91
C ARG A 62 7.63 11.26 -4.77
N GLY A 63 7.71 11.96 -3.65
CA GLY A 63 6.81 11.76 -2.51
C GLY A 63 6.97 10.42 -1.78
N LEU A 64 8.09 9.71 -1.98
CA LEU A 64 8.39 8.44 -1.31
C LEU A 64 8.57 8.59 0.20
N ARG A 65 7.87 7.75 0.95
CA ARG A 65 7.93 7.63 2.40
C ARG A 65 8.04 6.16 2.80
N ALA A 66 8.78 5.90 3.88
CA ALA A 66 8.75 4.59 4.52
C ALA A 66 7.36 4.35 5.10
N ALA A 67 6.80 3.18 4.83
CA ALA A 67 5.52 2.76 5.36
C ALA A 67 5.65 2.34 6.84
N ASP A 68 4.55 2.48 7.58
CA ASP A 68 4.42 1.83 8.88
C ASP A 68 4.27 0.30 8.68
N ASN A 69 5.27 -0.45 9.13
CA ASN A 69 5.34 -1.90 8.94
C ASN A 69 4.90 -2.71 10.18
N ARG A 70 4.12 -2.13 11.10
CA ARG A 70 3.47 -2.92 12.16
C ARG A 70 2.43 -3.86 11.54
N ARG A 71 2.82 -5.12 11.29
CA ARG A 71 2.03 -6.10 10.55
C ARG A 71 0.67 -6.39 11.18
N ILE A 72 0.63 -6.82 12.44
CA ILE A 72 -0.61 -7.16 13.15
C ILE A 72 -1.60 -5.98 13.16
N ASP A 73 -1.13 -4.79 13.53
CA ASP A 73 -1.95 -3.57 13.54
C ASP A 73 -2.44 -3.21 12.13
N GLY A 74 -1.58 -3.37 11.14
CA GLY A 74 -1.91 -3.16 9.72
C GLY A 74 -2.97 -4.11 9.22
N TRP A 75 -2.89 -5.40 9.51
CA TRP A 75 -3.91 -6.36 9.10
C TRP A 75 -5.24 -6.15 9.82
N ARG A 76 -5.22 -5.78 11.10
CA ARG A 76 -6.43 -5.33 11.81
C ARG A 76 -7.09 -4.15 11.11
N ARG A 77 -6.29 -3.14 10.73
CA ARG A 77 -6.78 -1.98 9.99
C ARG A 77 -7.36 -2.37 8.63
N VAL A 78 -6.68 -3.24 7.87
CA VAL A 78 -7.19 -3.76 6.59
C VAL A 78 -8.54 -4.45 6.78
N ARG A 79 -8.71 -5.28 7.81
CA ARG A 79 -9.99 -5.94 8.12
C ARG A 79 -11.11 -4.93 8.38
N GLU A 80 -10.85 -3.86 9.12
CA GLU A 80 -11.83 -2.78 9.33
C GLU A 80 -12.25 -2.12 7.99
N PHE A 81 -11.31 -1.90 7.07
CA PHE A 81 -11.63 -1.30 5.76
C PHE A 81 -12.40 -2.26 4.84
N LEU A 82 -12.14 -3.57 4.95
CA LEU A 82 -12.85 -4.61 4.19
C LEU A 82 -14.24 -4.92 4.75
N LYS A 83 -14.50 -4.59 6.02
CA LYS A 83 -15.79 -4.81 6.67
C LYS A 83 -16.87 -4.01 5.93
N SER A 84 -17.72 -4.72 5.19
CA SER A 84 -18.95 -4.17 4.65
C SER A 84 -20.09 -4.45 5.61
N GLU A 85 -20.79 -3.40 6.06
CA GLU A 85 -22.10 -3.58 6.68
C GLU A 85 -23.18 -3.69 5.61
N LYS A 86 -24.20 -4.49 5.88
CA LYS A 86 -25.38 -4.58 5.03
C LYS A 86 -25.96 -3.16 4.88
N ASP A 87 -26.27 -2.77 3.65
CA ASP A 87 -26.86 -1.46 3.30
C ASP A 87 -25.94 -0.22 3.42
N LYS A 88 -24.63 -0.39 3.69
CA LYS A 88 -23.64 0.70 3.65
C LYS A 88 -22.73 0.63 2.42
N GLU A 89 -22.38 1.79 1.87
CA GLU A 89 -21.36 1.86 0.81
C GLU A 89 -20.03 1.26 1.30
N LYS A 90 -19.37 0.47 0.44
CA LYS A 90 -18.05 -0.11 0.74
C LYS A 90 -17.02 1.00 0.94
N TYR A 91 -16.23 0.89 2.00
CA TYR A 91 -15.09 1.80 2.24
C TYR A 91 -13.95 1.61 1.25
N ILE A 92 -13.88 0.45 0.59
CA ILE A 92 -12.91 0.18 -0.48
C ILE A 92 -13.64 -0.21 -1.77
N LYS A 93 -13.18 0.36 -2.89
CA LYS A 93 -13.49 -0.09 -4.26
C LYS A 93 -12.20 -0.50 -4.94
N ILE A 94 -12.10 -1.76 -5.34
CA ILE A 94 -10.99 -2.29 -6.14
C ILE A 94 -11.49 -2.40 -7.59
N PHE A 95 -10.79 -1.77 -8.52
CA PHE A 95 -11.18 -1.75 -9.92
C PHE A 95 -10.82 -3.07 -10.60
N SER A 96 -11.54 -3.44 -11.66
CA SER A 96 -11.39 -4.75 -12.32
C SER A 96 -10.02 -4.99 -12.96
N ASN A 97 -9.27 -3.93 -13.27
CA ASN A 97 -7.89 -4.01 -13.77
C ASN A 97 -6.84 -4.25 -12.66
N VAL A 98 -7.25 -4.22 -11.38
CA VAL A 98 -6.39 -4.51 -10.22
C VAL A 98 -6.55 -5.99 -9.85
N THR A 99 -6.08 -6.83 -10.76
CA THR A 99 -6.27 -8.29 -10.75
C THR A 99 -5.40 -9.02 -9.73
N HIS A 100 -4.17 -8.56 -9.48
CA HIS A 100 -3.25 -9.22 -8.56
C HIS A 100 -3.71 -9.03 -7.11
N LEU A 101 -3.99 -7.80 -6.68
CA LEU A 101 -4.55 -7.61 -5.34
C LEU A 101 -5.89 -8.35 -5.17
N ALA A 102 -6.78 -8.28 -6.17
CA ALA A 102 -8.08 -8.92 -6.09
C ALA A 102 -8.01 -10.45 -5.95
N ARG A 103 -7.03 -11.11 -6.58
CA ARG A 103 -6.82 -12.56 -6.43
C ARG A 103 -6.07 -12.93 -5.16
N THR A 104 -5.09 -12.13 -4.73
CA THR A 104 -4.18 -12.52 -3.63
C THR A 104 -4.73 -12.16 -2.25
N LEU A 105 -5.40 -11.02 -2.10
CA LEU A 105 -5.95 -10.58 -0.83
C LEU A 105 -6.93 -11.61 -0.20
N PRO A 106 -7.91 -12.19 -0.93
CA PRO A 106 -8.77 -13.23 -0.37
C PRO A 106 -8.07 -14.59 -0.20
N ALA A 107 -6.89 -14.79 -0.81
CA ALA A 107 -6.13 -16.04 -0.73
C ALA A 107 -5.14 -16.07 0.44
N LEU A 108 -5.01 -14.98 1.21
CA LEU A 108 -4.16 -14.92 2.38
C LEU A 108 -4.60 -15.92 3.45
N SER A 109 -3.62 -16.50 4.14
CA SER A 109 -3.82 -17.37 5.30
C SER A 109 -3.20 -16.76 6.56
N PHE A 110 -3.67 -17.21 7.73
CA PHE A 110 -3.10 -16.80 9.01
C PHE A 110 -1.70 -17.40 9.21
N ASP A 111 -0.81 -16.67 9.87
CA ASP A 111 0.45 -17.23 10.32
C ASP A 111 0.19 -18.30 11.41
N GLN A 112 0.88 -19.44 11.33
CA GLN A 112 0.64 -20.57 12.23
C GLN A 112 1.12 -20.32 13.67
N LYS A 113 2.08 -19.41 13.87
CA LYS A 113 2.66 -19.08 15.18
C LYS A 113 2.07 -17.80 15.74
N ALA A 114 1.79 -16.82 14.88
CA ALA A 114 1.20 -15.54 15.21
C ALA A 114 -0.14 -15.37 14.48
N VAL A 115 -1.18 -16.04 14.97
CA VAL A 115 -2.52 -16.12 14.32
C VAL A 115 -3.20 -14.78 14.03
N GLU A 116 -2.74 -13.69 14.64
CA GLU A 116 -3.23 -12.33 14.39
C GLU A 116 -2.59 -11.68 13.13
N ASP A 117 -1.51 -12.27 12.62
CA ASP A 117 -0.77 -11.87 11.42
C ASP A 117 -1.12 -12.79 10.24
N VAL A 118 -0.75 -12.35 9.05
CA VAL A 118 -0.82 -13.10 7.79
C VAL A 118 0.46 -13.91 7.60
N SER A 119 0.31 -15.15 7.13
CA SER A 119 1.39 -16.04 6.76
C SER A 119 2.29 -15.40 5.70
N LEU A 120 3.61 -15.57 5.86
CA LEU A 120 4.60 -15.19 4.85
C LEU A 120 4.67 -16.17 3.67
N THR A 121 3.97 -17.30 3.77
CA THR A 121 4.00 -18.40 2.79
C THR A 121 2.60 -18.74 2.29
N PRO A 122 2.40 -18.90 0.96
CA PRO A 122 3.40 -18.72 -0.10
C PRO A 122 3.68 -17.24 -0.38
N HIS A 123 4.95 -16.90 -0.55
CA HIS A 123 5.41 -15.51 -0.68
C HIS A 123 4.78 -14.77 -1.88
N GLU A 124 4.45 -15.48 -2.95
CA GLU A 124 3.79 -14.91 -4.13
C GLU A 124 2.43 -14.24 -3.82
N LEU A 125 1.75 -14.66 -2.75
CA LEU A 125 0.46 -14.10 -2.35
C LEU A 125 0.61 -12.86 -1.48
N THR A 126 1.81 -12.56 -0.95
CA THR A 126 1.98 -11.50 0.05
C THR A 126 2.29 -10.13 -0.55
N HIS A 127 2.92 -10.05 -1.73
CA HIS A 127 3.39 -8.76 -2.29
C HIS A 127 2.28 -7.74 -2.57
N ALA A 128 1.17 -8.12 -3.21
CA ALA A 128 0.10 -7.15 -3.46
C ALA A 128 -0.63 -6.75 -2.15
N PRO A 129 -0.93 -7.69 -1.25
CA PRO A 129 -1.59 -7.36 0.02
C PRO A 129 -0.72 -6.58 1.01
N ASP A 130 0.59 -6.85 1.11
CA ASP A 130 1.49 -6.09 1.99
C ASP A 130 1.65 -4.65 1.46
N ALA A 131 1.81 -4.46 0.14
CA ALA A 131 1.72 -3.16 -0.50
C ALA A 131 0.41 -2.44 -0.14
N PHE A 132 -0.74 -3.10 -0.30
CA PHE A 132 -2.04 -2.55 0.05
C PHE A 132 -2.14 -2.16 1.54
N ARG A 133 -1.64 -3.01 2.44
CA ARG A 133 -1.57 -2.75 3.89
C ARG A 133 -0.76 -1.50 4.19
N TYR A 134 0.38 -1.28 3.51
CA TYR A 134 1.19 -0.08 3.72
C TYR A 134 0.43 1.21 3.48
N GLY A 135 -0.31 1.33 2.37
CA GLY A 135 -1.04 2.57 2.16
C GLY A 135 -2.35 2.62 2.97
N ILE A 136 -2.99 1.50 3.34
CA ILE A 136 -4.07 1.53 4.36
C ILE A 136 -3.56 2.09 5.69
N MET A 137 -2.35 1.70 6.10
CA MET A 137 -1.68 2.23 7.30
C MET A 137 -1.27 3.69 7.16
N SER A 138 -1.03 4.17 5.94
CA SER A 138 -0.68 5.56 5.70
C SER A 138 -1.88 6.53 5.79
N LEU A 139 -3.11 6.02 5.75
CA LEU A 139 -4.32 6.84 5.83
C LEU A 139 -4.46 7.44 7.23
N SER A 140 -4.83 8.72 7.31
CA SER A 140 -5.08 9.40 8.58
C SER A 140 -6.44 9.05 9.21
N PHE A 141 -7.31 8.33 8.51
CA PHE A 141 -8.68 8.03 8.94
C PHE A 141 -8.98 6.53 8.96
N LEU A 142 -9.96 6.13 9.77
CA LEU A 142 -10.51 4.78 9.83
C LEU A 142 -11.91 4.69 9.18
N PRO A 143 -12.37 3.48 8.84
CA PRO A 143 -13.66 3.20 8.19
C PRO A 143 -14.90 3.35 9.08
N SER A 144 -14.86 4.12 10.14
CA SER A 144 -16.02 4.30 11.02
C SER A 144 -16.15 5.77 11.40
N GLY A 145 -17.38 6.25 11.48
CA GLY A 145 -17.74 7.63 11.82
C GLY A 145 -17.35 8.08 13.23
N HIS A 146 -16.33 7.49 13.86
CA HIS A 146 -15.67 8.10 15.00
C HIS A 146 -14.64 9.09 14.48
N SER A 147 -15.12 10.29 14.15
CA SER A 147 -14.27 11.47 14.25
C SER A 147 -13.71 11.51 15.67
N VAL A 148 -12.40 11.45 15.82
CA VAL A 148 -11.76 12.00 17.00
C VAL A 148 -12.14 13.47 17.01
N GLU A 149 -12.93 13.91 17.99
CA GLU A 149 -13.29 15.32 18.15
C GLU A 149 -12.00 16.14 18.19
N GLY A 150 -11.75 16.94 17.16
CA GLY A 150 -10.61 17.86 17.14
C GLY A 150 -10.03 18.22 15.76
N GLU A 151 -10.29 17.46 14.69
CA GLU A 151 -9.62 17.75 13.41
C GLU A 151 -10.53 18.36 12.34
N ARG A 152 -10.11 19.55 11.91
CA ARG A 152 -10.69 20.44 10.90
C ARG A 152 -11.25 19.68 9.69
N LYS A 153 -12.44 20.11 9.22
CA LYS A 153 -13.10 19.71 7.98
C LYS A 153 -12.09 19.54 6.84
N HIS A 154 -11.59 18.32 6.65
CA HIS A 154 -10.75 18.00 5.51
C HIS A 154 -11.64 17.96 4.27
N ARG A 155 -11.33 18.83 3.31
CA ARG A 155 -11.87 18.78 1.94
C ARG A 155 -11.85 17.33 1.47
N ARG A 156 -12.98 16.87 0.91
CA ARG A 156 -13.12 15.56 0.26
C ARG A 156 -12.08 15.45 -0.87
N HIS A 157 -10.88 14.99 -0.56
CA HIS A 157 -9.87 14.61 -1.55
C HIS A 157 -10.00 13.11 -1.77
N ASN A 158 -10.12 12.71 -3.03
CA ASN A 158 -9.81 11.35 -3.41
C ASN A 158 -8.34 11.13 -3.05
N GLU A 159 -8.14 10.29 -2.05
CA GLU A 159 -6.83 10.02 -1.48
C GLU A 159 -6.13 8.98 -2.36
N TYR A 160 -5.42 9.43 -3.39
CA TYR A 160 -4.59 8.57 -4.23
C TYR A 160 -3.31 8.21 -3.47
N VAL A 161 -3.13 6.92 -3.18
CA VAL A 161 -1.90 6.35 -2.61
C VAL A 161 -1.42 5.30 -3.60
N ASN A 162 -0.18 5.46 -4.08
CA ASN A 162 0.44 4.46 -4.93
C ASN A 162 1.27 3.52 -4.05
N PHE A 163 1.20 2.23 -4.34
CA PHE A 163 1.77 1.17 -3.51
C PHE A 163 2.80 0.39 -4.32
N PHE A 164 3.98 0.18 -3.74
CA PHE A 164 5.02 -0.62 -4.36
C PHE A 164 5.67 -1.53 -3.34
N GLU A 165 5.68 -2.82 -3.67
CA GLU A 165 6.44 -3.87 -2.99
C GLU A 165 7.18 -4.69 -4.04
N LYS A 166 8.43 -5.03 -3.74
CA LYS A 166 9.33 -5.76 -4.62
C LYS A 166 9.19 -7.26 -4.40
#